data_AF-A0A6M2A5U4-F1
#
_entry.id   AF-A0A6M2A5U4-F1
#
_cell.length_a   1.000
_cell.length_b   1.000
_cell.length_c   1.000
_cell.angle_alpha   90.00
_cell.angle_beta   90.00
_cell.angle_gamma   90.00
#
_symmetry.space_group_name_H-M   'P 1'
#
loop_
_entity.id
_entity.type
_entity.pdbx_description
1 polymer ?
#
loop_
_entity_poly.entity_id
_entity_poly.type
_entity_poly.pdbx_seq_one_letter_code
_entity_poly.pdbx_strand_id
1 'polypeptide(L)'
;MRFLQLEKIPILEQLQLEEALLRTSEENWCLVTTGAPPAIVMGISGKPEKLVNLPKVTADKIPLIKRFSGGGTVYIDPETIFVTFICQNTLLNLPIQPKPILSWSETFYKPLFKGFSLRENDYVFGEKKFGGNAQYLQKSRWLHHTSFLWDYKPEKMEYLLLPEKRPEYRQSRPHHEFLCTLKPHFPSKQALLDTLTTHLSSHFSLIPTTLKQAKHHLSLPHRKATTTL
;
A
#
# COMPACT_ATOMS: atom_id res chain seq x y z
N MET A 1 9.32 2.31 17.25
CA MET A 1 8.82 1.78 15.97
C MET A 1 10.00 1.65 15.02
N ARG A 2 10.25 0.46 14.47
CA ARG A 2 11.27 0.24 13.44
C ARG A 2 10.87 0.98 12.18
N PHE A 3 11.76 1.80 11.63
CA PHE A 3 11.52 2.57 10.41
C PHE A 3 12.46 2.09 9.31
N LEU A 4 11.89 1.64 8.19
CA LEU A 4 12.63 1.08 7.07
C LEU A 4 12.24 1.80 5.79
N GLN A 5 13.20 2.52 5.20
CA GLN A 5 13.06 3.10 3.87
C GLN A 5 13.65 2.15 2.83
N LEU A 6 12.89 1.92 1.75
CA LEU A 6 13.26 1.06 0.63
C LEU A 6 13.18 1.86 -0.66
N GLU A 7 14.14 1.65 -1.55
CA GLU A 7 14.17 2.28 -2.87
C GLU A 7 14.40 1.21 -3.93
N LYS A 8 13.61 1.23 -5.01
CA LYS A 8 13.78 0.36 -6.19
C LYS A 8 13.72 -1.14 -5.90
N ILE A 9 13.08 -1.52 -4.79
CA ILE A 9 12.86 -2.93 -4.45
C ILE A 9 11.62 -3.46 -5.21
N PRO A 10 11.69 -4.64 -5.84
CA PRO A 10 10.51 -5.30 -6.41
C PRO A 10 9.40 -5.45 -5.38
N ILE A 11 8.16 -5.10 -5.75
CA ILE A 11 7.02 -5.15 -4.81
C ILE A 11 6.78 -6.57 -4.25
N LEU A 12 7.16 -7.61 -4.99
CA LEU A 12 7.14 -8.99 -4.50
C LEU A 12 8.02 -9.16 -3.25
N GLU A 13 9.26 -8.67 -3.28
CA GLU A 13 10.18 -8.75 -2.14
C GLU A 13 9.67 -7.95 -0.95
N GLN A 14 9.13 -6.75 -1.18
CA GLN A 14 8.52 -5.95 -0.11
C GLN A 14 7.34 -6.68 0.52
N LEU A 15 6.41 -7.23 -0.28
CA LEU A 15 5.23 -7.92 0.24
C LEU A 15 5.59 -9.20 1.00
N GLN A 16 6.61 -9.93 0.55
CA GLN A 16 7.15 -11.08 1.29
C GLN A 16 7.78 -10.65 2.61
N LEU A 17 8.51 -9.52 2.62
CA LEU A 17 9.07 -8.96 3.85
C LEU A 17 7.96 -8.50 4.81
N GLU A 18 6.95 -7.80 4.32
CA GLU A 18 5.77 -7.40 5.10
C GLU A 18 5.09 -8.60 5.75
N GLU A 19 4.88 -9.68 4.99
CA GLU A 19 4.27 -10.92 5.50
C GLU A 19 5.16 -11.58 6.57
N ALA A 20 6.48 -11.64 6.36
CA ALA A 20 7.41 -12.20 7.32
C ALA A 20 7.44 -11.38 8.62
N LEU A 21 7.53 -10.04 8.51
CA LEU A 21 7.51 -9.13 9.66
C LEU A 21 6.19 -9.23 10.44
N LEU A 22 5.07 -9.32 9.74
CA LEU A 22 3.76 -9.52 10.37
C LEU A 22 3.66 -10.86 11.11
N ARG A 23 4.37 -11.91 10.66
CA ARG A 23 4.25 -13.25 11.25
C ARG A 23 5.31 -13.59 12.29
N THR A 24 6.45 -12.92 12.28
CA THR A 24 7.63 -13.38 13.04
C THR A 24 8.29 -12.31 13.92
N SER A 25 7.93 -11.03 13.75
CA SER A 25 8.42 -9.94 14.61
C SER A 25 7.40 -9.61 15.69
N GLU A 26 7.84 -9.29 16.89
CA GLU A 26 6.99 -8.66 17.92
C GLU A 26 7.04 -7.12 17.86
N GLU A 27 8.00 -6.54 17.15
CA GLU A 27 8.15 -5.08 17.04
C GLU A 27 7.08 -4.44 16.13
N ASN A 28 6.89 -3.12 16.31
CA ASN A 28 6.08 -2.29 15.42
C ASN A 28 6.96 -1.73 14.30
N TRP A 29 6.47 -1.77 13.07
CA TRP A 29 7.20 -1.35 11.87
C TRP A 29 6.44 -0.30 11.07
N CYS A 30 7.18 0.64 10.50
CA CYS A 30 6.74 1.47 9.39
C CYS A 30 7.73 1.32 8.23
N LEU A 31 7.22 0.87 7.08
CA LEU A 31 7.99 0.75 5.84
C LEU A 31 7.54 1.85 4.89
N VAL A 32 8.50 2.50 4.24
CA VAL A 32 8.23 3.46 3.15
C VAL A 32 9.04 3.05 1.94
N THR A 33 8.36 2.80 0.81
CA THR A 33 9.02 2.35 -0.42
C THR A 33 8.73 3.28 -1.58
N THR A 34 9.77 3.59 -2.35
CA THR A 34 9.65 4.33 -3.62
C THR A 34 10.36 3.62 -4.76
N GLY A 35 9.96 3.93 -5.99
CA GLY A 35 10.69 3.49 -7.18
C GLY A 35 10.55 2.01 -7.52
N ALA A 36 9.56 1.31 -6.96
CA ALA A 36 9.33 -0.10 -7.26
C ALA A 36 9.16 -0.32 -8.79
N PRO A 37 9.77 -1.36 -9.38
CA PRO A 37 9.60 -1.66 -10.79
C PRO A 37 8.14 -2.04 -11.12
N PRO A 38 7.72 -1.91 -12.39
CA PRO A 38 6.36 -2.21 -12.80
C PRO A 38 5.87 -3.61 -12.43
N ALA A 39 4.66 -3.71 -11.89
CA ALA A 39 3.97 -4.97 -11.62
C ALA A 39 2.45 -4.75 -11.44
N ILE A 40 1.69 -5.83 -11.46
CA ILE A 40 0.29 -5.85 -11.05
C ILE A 40 0.17 -6.63 -9.75
N VAL A 41 -0.45 -6.02 -8.74
CA VAL A 41 -0.63 -6.61 -7.42
C VAL A 41 -2.12 -6.79 -7.14
N MET A 42 -2.55 -8.04 -7.02
CA MET A 42 -3.92 -8.42 -6.67
C MET A 42 -4.02 -8.80 -5.21
N GLY A 43 -5.20 -8.61 -4.62
CA GLY A 43 -5.53 -9.17 -3.30
C GLY A 43 -5.58 -10.69 -3.32
N ILE A 44 -5.50 -11.33 -2.14
CA ILE A 44 -5.41 -12.79 -2.00
C ILE A 44 -6.56 -13.55 -2.68
N SER A 45 -7.76 -12.98 -2.69
CA SER A 45 -8.96 -13.58 -3.31
C SER A 45 -9.17 -13.16 -4.77
N GLY A 46 -8.23 -12.38 -5.34
CA GLY A 46 -8.30 -11.87 -6.69
C GLY A 46 -8.17 -12.97 -7.75
N LYS A 47 -9.02 -12.86 -8.78
CA LYS A 47 -9.04 -13.74 -9.95
C LYS A 47 -8.52 -12.94 -11.17
N PRO A 48 -7.37 -13.31 -11.76
CA PRO A 48 -6.77 -12.55 -12.87
C PRO A 48 -7.74 -12.26 -14.01
N GLU A 49 -8.50 -13.27 -14.43
CA GLU A 49 -9.44 -13.20 -15.55
C GLU A 49 -10.58 -12.18 -15.34
N LYS A 50 -10.86 -11.80 -14.09
CA LYS A 50 -11.88 -10.81 -13.74
C LYS A 50 -11.33 -9.39 -13.53
N LEU A 51 -10.02 -9.25 -13.32
CA LEU A 51 -9.41 -8.03 -12.80
C LEU A 51 -8.32 -7.46 -13.71
N VAL A 52 -7.80 -8.28 -14.62
CA VAL A 52 -6.60 -7.98 -15.39
C VAL A 52 -6.86 -8.26 -16.87
N ASN A 53 -6.43 -7.35 -17.73
CA ASN A 53 -6.37 -7.56 -19.17
C ASN A 53 -5.19 -8.50 -19.49
N LEU A 54 -5.43 -9.80 -19.33
CA LEU A 54 -4.42 -10.86 -19.48
C LEU A 54 -3.67 -10.80 -20.82
N PRO A 55 -4.33 -10.60 -21.98
CA PRO A 55 -3.62 -10.44 -23.25
C PRO A 55 -2.59 -9.31 -23.23
N LYS A 56 -2.97 -8.12 -22.76
CA LYS A 56 -2.08 -6.95 -22.73
C LYS A 56 -0.92 -7.13 -21.75
N VAL A 57 -1.21 -7.66 -20.58
CA VAL A 57 -0.21 -7.93 -19.52
C VAL A 57 0.81 -8.98 -19.95
N THR A 58 0.35 -10.03 -20.65
CA THR A 58 1.24 -11.07 -21.18
C THR A 58 2.13 -10.54 -22.28
N ALA A 59 1.58 -9.76 -23.21
CA ALA A 59 2.34 -9.13 -24.30
C ALA A 59 3.44 -8.20 -23.77
N ASP A 60 3.11 -7.40 -22.76
CA ASP A 60 4.03 -6.42 -22.15
C ASP A 60 4.92 -7.02 -21.04
N LYS A 61 4.78 -8.33 -20.76
CA LYS A 61 5.54 -9.07 -19.74
C LYS A 61 5.49 -8.42 -18.35
N ILE A 62 4.34 -7.89 -17.96
CA ILE A 62 4.16 -7.27 -16.65
C ILE A 62 3.97 -8.36 -15.58
N PRO A 63 4.81 -8.41 -14.53
CA PRO A 63 4.65 -9.40 -13.46
C PRO A 63 3.30 -9.32 -12.77
N LEU A 64 2.66 -10.47 -12.56
CA LEU A 64 1.40 -10.58 -11.83
C LEU A 64 1.65 -11.21 -10.46
N ILE A 65 1.24 -10.51 -9.39
CA ILE A 65 1.51 -10.88 -8.00
C ILE A 65 0.19 -10.97 -7.25
N LYS A 66 0.02 -12.01 -6.44
CA LYS A 66 -1.06 -12.17 -5.47
C LYS A 66 -0.50 -11.94 -4.08
N ARG A 67 -0.95 -10.88 -3.40
CA ARG A 67 -0.49 -10.53 -2.04
C ARG A 67 -1.25 -11.27 -0.96
N PHE A 68 -0.64 -11.39 0.22
CA PHE A 68 -1.24 -12.02 1.40
C PHE A 68 -2.46 -11.29 1.98
N SER A 69 -2.58 -9.98 1.76
CA SER A 69 -3.70 -9.15 2.24
C SER A 69 -4.92 -9.17 1.29
N GLY A 70 -6.07 -8.76 1.81
CA GLY A 70 -7.29 -8.59 1.01
C GLY A 70 -7.28 -7.33 0.14
N GLY A 71 -8.43 -6.96 -0.42
CA GLY A 71 -8.60 -5.73 -1.19
C GLY A 71 -8.47 -5.89 -2.71
N GLY A 72 -8.45 -4.77 -3.43
CA GLY A 72 -8.49 -4.73 -4.89
C GLY A 72 -7.15 -5.01 -5.60
N THR A 73 -7.16 -4.82 -6.92
CA THR A 73 -5.98 -4.93 -7.79
C THR A 73 -5.43 -3.55 -8.12
N VAL A 74 -4.11 -3.41 -8.13
CA VAL A 74 -3.41 -2.19 -8.52
C VAL A 74 -2.32 -2.50 -9.53
N TYR A 75 -2.12 -1.60 -10.48
CA TYR A 75 -0.88 -1.50 -11.24
C TYR A 75 0.06 -0.59 -10.48
N ILE A 76 1.32 -0.99 -10.36
CA ILE A 76 2.35 -0.27 -9.61
C ILE A 76 3.54 -0.05 -10.51
N ASP A 77 4.24 1.06 -10.33
CA ASP A 77 5.45 1.44 -11.05
C ASP A 77 6.26 2.46 -10.21
N PRO A 78 7.35 3.07 -10.73
CA PRO A 78 8.13 4.04 -9.97
C PRO A 78 7.36 5.28 -9.51
N GLU A 79 6.16 5.54 -10.06
CA GLU A 79 5.25 6.62 -9.67
C GLU A 79 4.25 6.19 -8.57
N THR A 80 4.46 5.01 -7.98
CA THR A 80 3.75 4.55 -6.78
C THR A 80 4.64 4.64 -5.56
N ILE A 81 4.11 5.20 -4.46
CA ILE A 81 4.77 5.25 -3.15
C ILE A 81 3.99 4.34 -2.20
N PHE A 82 4.68 3.48 -1.47
CA PHE A 82 4.05 2.63 -0.47
C PHE A 82 4.38 3.09 0.93
N VAL A 83 3.38 3.07 1.81
CA VAL A 83 3.57 3.19 3.24
C VAL A 83 2.85 2.02 3.92
N THR A 84 3.58 1.28 4.74
CA THR A 84 3.05 0.11 5.45
C THR A 84 3.28 0.27 6.94
N PHE A 85 2.20 0.15 7.72
CA PHE A 85 2.26 0.00 9.17
C PHE A 85 2.01 -1.45 9.55
N ILE A 86 2.89 -2.00 10.39
CA ILE A 86 2.74 -3.33 10.99
C ILE A 86 2.84 -3.15 12.50
N CYS A 87 1.73 -3.29 13.19
CA CYS A 87 1.62 -2.83 14.57
C CYS A 87 0.94 -3.87 15.46
N GLN A 88 1.40 -3.95 16.71
CA GLN A 88 0.62 -4.52 17.80
C GLN A 88 -0.60 -3.65 18.06
N ASN A 89 -1.71 -4.28 18.49
CA ASN A 89 -2.93 -3.58 18.86
C ASN A 89 -2.71 -2.61 20.04
N THR A 90 -1.81 -2.94 20.96
CA THR A 90 -1.44 -2.13 22.13
C THR A 90 -0.76 -0.82 21.80
N LEU A 91 -0.15 -0.68 20.60
CA LEU A 91 0.50 0.57 20.21
C LEU A 91 -0.48 1.74 20.17
N LEU A 92 -1.69 1.50 19.66
CA LEU A 92 -2.72 2.52 19.48
C LEU A 92 -3.98 2.24 20.31
N ASN A 93 -4.03 1.10 21.01
CA ASN A 93 -5.19 0.59 21.74
C ASN A 93 -6.49 0.59 20.91
N LEU A 94 -6.38 0.25 19.63
CA LEU A 94 -7.51 0.17 18.72
C LEU A 94 -8.11 -1.26 18.70
N PRO A 95 -9.43 -1.40 18.56
CA PRO A 95 -10.02 -2.69 18.22
C PRO A 95 -9.41 -3.21 16.91
N ILE A 96 -9.08 -4.51 16.87
CA ILE A 96 -8.53 -5.14 15.67
C ILE A 96 -9.66 -5.42 14.67
N GLN A 97 -10.10 -4.35 14.04
CA GLN A 97 -11.15 -4.34 13.04
C GLN A 97 -10.75 -3.35 11.92
N PRO A 98 -11.22 -3.54 10.69
CA PRO A 98 -10.78 -2.70 9.58
C PRO A 98 -11.06 -1.21 9.76
N LYS A 99 -12.27 -0.89 10.24
CA LYS A 99 -12.76 0.50 10.37
C LYS A 99 -11.97 1.34 11.38
N PRO A 100 -11.72 0.91 12.63
CA PRO A 100 -10.88 1.66 13.56
C PRO A 100 -9.48 1.95 13.04
N ILE A 101 -8.82 0.99 12.38
CA ILE A 101 -7.49 1.16 11.81
C ILE A 101 -7.53 2.17 10.65
N LEU A 102 -8.56 2.10 9.80
CA LEU A 102 -8.76 3.09 8.73
C LEU A 102 -9.01 4.49 9.28
N SER A 103 -9.87 4.65 10.29
CA SER A 103 -10.14 5.95 10.92
C SER A 103 -8.89 6.54 11.60
N TRP A 104 -8.07 5.69 12.23
CA TRP A 104 -6.77 6.13 12.73
C TRP A 104 -5.87 6.61 11.58
N SER A 105 -5.77 5.84 10.50
CA SER A 105 -4.93 6.20 9.35
C SER A 105 -5.39 7.51 8.70
N GLU A 106 -6.70 7.77 8.65
CA GLU A 106 -7.25 9.05 8.20
C GLU A 106 -6.75 10.19 9.10
N THR A 107 -6.87 10.02 10.42
CA THR A 107 -6.42 11.02 11.39
C THR A 107 -4.92 11.28 11.26
N PHE A 108 -4.12 10.23 11.03
CA PHE A 108 -2.69 10.30 10.84
C PHE A 108 -2.31 11.04 9.55
N TYR A 109 -2.97 10.76 8.42
CA TYR A 109 -2.59 11.37 7.14
C TYR A 109 -3.18 12.77 6.90
N LYS A 110 -4.28 13.13 7.58
CA LYS A 110 -4.99 14.40 7.37
C LYS A 110 -4.11 15.65 7.48
N PRO A 111 -3.15 15.77 8.42
CA PRO A 111 -2.25 16.93 8.48
C PRO A 111 -1.27 17.02 7.30
N LEU A 112 -0.99 15.90 6.61
CA LEU A 112 -0.02 15.86 5.52
C LEU A 112 -0.58 16.35 4.18
N PHE A 113 -1.91 16.27 4.02
CA PHE A 113 -2.56 16.44 2.73
C PHE A 113 -3.73 17.43 2.83
N LYS A 114 -3.57 18.63 2.29
CA LYS A 114 -4.67 19.62 2.27
C LYS A 114 -5.84 19.10 1.43
N GLY A 115 -7.03 19.04 2.03
CA GLY A 115 -8.26 18.57 1.36
C GLY A 115 -8.42 17.04 1.34
N PHE A 116 -7.60 16.32 2.09
CA PHE A 116 -7.70 14.87 2.25
C PHE A 116 -8.93 14.45 3.04
N SER A 117 -9.52 13.33 2.61
CA SER A 117 -10.47 12.55 3.39
C SER A 117 -10.35 11.06 3.09
N LEU A 118 -10.86 10.25 4.02
CA LEU A 118 -11.13 8.84 3.78
C LEU A 118 -12.54 8.69 3.20
N ARG A 119 -12.66 7.90 2.12
CA ARG A 119 -13.95 7.49 1.58
C ARG A 119 -13.97 5.99 1.33
N GLU A 120 -14.81 5.30 2.10
CA GLU A 120 -14.79 3.84 2.21
C GLU A 120 -13.39 3.33 2.57
N ASN A 121 -12.64 2.76 1.61
CA ASN A 121 -11.28 2.26 1.80
C ASN A 121 -10.22 3.10 1.06
N ASP A 122 -10.62 4.23 0.48
CA ASP A 122 -9.81 5.02 -0.44
C ASP A 122 -9.47 6.38 0.17
N TYR A 123 -8.25 6.85 -0.11
CA TYR A 123 -7.84 8.21 0.21
C TYR A 123 -8.09 9.11 -0.99
N VAL A 124 -8.78 10.22 -0.74
CA VAL A 124 -9.32 11.06 -1.80
C VAL A 124 -9.01 12.54 -1.60
N PHE A 125 -8.97 13.25 -2.72
CA PHE A 125 -9.19 14.69 -2.77
C PHE A 125 -10.55 14.93 -3.44
N GLY A 126 -11.54 15.35 -2.64
CA GLY A 126 -12.93 15.42 -3.09
C GLY A 126 -13.48 14.06 -3.53
N GLU A 127 -13.81 13.92 -4.81
CA GLU A 127 -14.38 12.69 -5.40
C GLU A 127 -13.35 11.82 -6.14
N LYS A 128 -12.07 12.18 -6.07
CA LYS A 128 -10.98 11.50 -6.81
C LYS A 128 -10.01 10.81 -5.87
N LYS A 129 -9.70 9.56 -6.18
CA LYS A 129 -8.80 8.70 -5.40
C LYS A 129 -7.34 8.94 -5.77
N PHE A 130 -6.49 9.09 -4.76
CA PHE A 130 -5.04 9.06 -4.91
C PHE A 130 -4.36 8.00 -4.02
N GLY A 131 -5.08 7.40 -3.08
CA GLY A 131 -4.53 6.34 -2.23
C GLY A 131 -5.48 5.16 -2.10
N GLY A 132 -4.93 3.94 -2.16
CA GLY A 132 -5.67 2.70 -1.96
C GLY A 132 -5.13 1.93 -0.77
N ASN A 133 -6.03 1.46 0.08
CA ASN A 133 -5.67 0.77 1.31
C ASN A 133 -6.02 -0.71 1.29
N ALA A 134 -5.19 -1.52 1.92
CA ALA A 134 -5.51 -2.91 2.24
C ALA A 134 -4.91 -3.29 3.60
N GLN A 135 -5.53 -4.28 4.24
CA GLN A 135 -5.22 -4.67 5.61
C GLN A 135 -5.14 -6.18 5.76
N TYR A 136 -4.39 -6.60 6.78
CA TYR A 136 -4.39 -7.97 7.29
C TYR A 136 -4.45 -7.93 8.81
N LEU A 137 -5.37 -8.70 9.41
CA LEU A 137 -5.61 -8.71 10.85
C LEU A 137 -5.20 -10.06 11.45
N GLN A 138 -4.51 -10.02 12.58
CA GLN A 138 -4.19 -11.15 13.45
C GLN A 138 -4.71 -10.88 14.87
N LYS A 139 -4.64 -11.87 15.76
CA LYS A 139 -5.21 -11.77 17.12
C LYS A 139 -4.71 -10.57 17.94
N SER A 140 -3.44 -10.20 17.79
CA SER A 140 -2.81 -9.10 18.55
C SER A 140 -2.07 -8.08 17.67
N ARG A 141 -2.07 -8.30 16.35
CA ARG A 141 -1.32 -7.48 15.40
C ARG A 141 -2.15 -7.20 14.17
N TRP A 142 -1.84 -6.11 13.50
CA TRP A 142 -2.47 -5.72 12.26
C TRP A 142 -1.45 -5.12 11.32
N LEU A 143 -1.74 -5.24 10.04
CA LEU A 143 -1.03 -4.60 8.96
C LEU A 143 -1.99 -3.72 8.19
N HIS A 144 -1.54 -2.50 7.89
CA HIS A 144 -2.22 -1.56 7.02
C HIS A 144 -1.20 -1.02 6.03
N HIS A 145 -1.38 -1.32 4.75
CA HIS A 145 -0.56 -0.75 3.70
C HIS A 145 -1.37 0.12 2.75
N THR A 146 -0.75 1.22 2.34
CA THR A 146 -1.30 2.19 1.43
C THR A 146 -0.41 2.28 0.21
N SER A 147 -1.01 2.20 -0.98
CA SER A 147 -0.39 2.65 -2.23
C SER A 147 -0.84 4.08 -2.51
N PHE A 148 0.07 5.03 -2.48
CA PHE A 148 -0.13 6.41 -2.90
C PHE A 148 0.28 6.61 -4.36
N LEU A 149 -0.61 7.22 -5.14
CA LEU A 149 -0.39 7.54 -6.53
C LEU A 149 0.34 8.87 -6.64
N TRP A 150 1.67 8.83 -6.79
CA TRP A 150 2.43 10.05 -7.00
C TRP A 150 2.11 10.66 -8.36
N ASP A 151 2.16 9.83 -9.41
CA ASP A 151 1.74 10.15 -10.78
C ASP A 151 1.32 8.84 -11.46
N TYR A 152 0.77 8.90 -12.68
CA TYR A 152 0.57 7.71 -13.51
C TYR A 152 0.41 8.05 -14.97
N LYS A 153 0.63 7.06 -15.83
CA LYS A 153 0.32 7.18 -17.25
C LYS A 153 -1.02 6.49 -17.56
N PRO A 154 -2.01 7.17 -18.18
CA PRO A 154 -3.33 6.61 -18.43
C PRO A 154 -3.34 5.25 -19.15
N GLU A 155 -2.44 5.03 -20.12
CA GLU A 155 -2.33 3.78 -20.89
C GLU A 155 -1.99 2.56 -20.02
N LYS A 156 -1.40 2.77 -18.84
CA LYS A 156 -1.09 1.72 -17.86
C LYS A 156 -2.32 1.26 -17.11
N MET A 157 -3.39 2.06 -17.07
CA MET A 157 -4.66 1.66 -16.46
C MET A 157 -5.43 0.66 -17.34
N GLU A 158 -5.08 0.54 -18.62
CA GLU A 158 -5.67 -0.46 -19.53
C GLU A 158 -5.25 -1.90 -19.22
N TYR A 159 -4.25 -2.10 -18.35
CA TYR A 159 -3.94 -3.42 -17.81
C TYR A 159 -5.00 -3.91 -16.82
N LEU A 160 -5.80 -3.00 -16.26
CA LEU A 160 -6.78 -3.31 -15.23
C LEU A 160 -8.19 -3.28 -15.81
N LEU A 161 -8.96 -4.33 -15.52
CA LEU A 161 -10.39 -4.34 -15.80
C LEU A 161 -11.13 -3.57 -14.70
N LEU A 162 -12.34 -3.11 -15.01
CA LEU A 162 -13.21 -2.47 -14.04
C LEU A 162 -13.81 -3.55 -13.12
N PRO A 163 -13.49 -3.56 -11.81
CA PRO A 163 -13.90 -4.65 -10.93
C PRO A 163 -15.41 -4.60 -10.63
N GLU A 164 -16.02 -5.79 -10.51
CA GLU A 164 -17.43 -5.96 -10.08
C GLU A 164 -17.67 -5.30 -8.70
N LYS A 165 -16.78 -5.57 -7.74
CA LYS A 165 -16.76 -4.88 -6.44
C LYS A 165 -15.91 -3.63 -6.53
N ARG A 166 -16.56 -2.48 -6.34
CA ARG A 166 -15.95 -1.16 -6.35
C ARG A 166 -16.70 -0.23 -5.40
N PRO A 167 -16.07 0.86 -4.94
CA PRO A 167 -16.75 1.84 -4.10
C PRO A 167 -17.97 2.43 -4.80
N GLU A 168 -19.04 2.69 -4.06
CA GLU A 168 -20.29 3.22 -4.61
C GLU A 168 -20.06 4.60 -5.23
N TYR A 169 -19.27 5.43 -4.54
CA TYR A 169 -18.94 6.78 -4.99
C TYR A 169 -18.10 6.82 -6.26
N ARG A 170 -17.49 5.69 -6.68
CA ARG A 170 -16.84 5.62 -7.99
C ARG A 170 -17.82 5.90 -9.10
N GLN A 171 -19.12 5.59 -8.92
CA GLN A 171 -20.17 5.78 -9.93
C GLN A 171 -19.78 5.21 -11.30
N SER A 172 -19.06 4.08 -11.28
CA SER A 172 -18.54 3.41 -12.49
C SER A 172 -17.58 4.22 -13.37
N ARG A 173 -17.10 5.38 -12.90
CA ARG A 173 -16.17 6.23 -13.65
C ARG A 173 -14.93 5.44 -14.10
N PRO A 174 -14.44 5.67 -15.33
CA PRO A 174 -13.18 5.11 -15.78
C PRO A 174 -12.02 5.66 -14.94
N HIS A 175 -10.86 5.00 -14.99
CA HIS A 175 -9.71 5.33 -14.13
C HIS A 175 -9.28 6.80 -14.23
N HIS A 176 -9.28 7.40 -15.42
CA HIS A 176 -8.85 8.78 -15.63
C HIS A 176 -9.78 9.83 -15.01
N GLU A 177 -11.07 9.51 -14.84
CA GLU A 177 -12.04 10.37 -14.15
C GLU A 177 -12.07 10.12 -12.64
N PHE A 178 -11.67 8.92 -12.20
CA PHE A 178 -11.74 8.50 -10.81
C PHE A 178 -10.45 8.78 -10.03
N LEU A 179 -9.29 8.79 -10.69
CA LEU A 179 -7.99 8.96 -10.04
C LEU A 179 -7.52 10.42 -10.06
N CYS A 180 -6.75 10.80 -9.03
CA CYS A 180 -5.91 11.99 -9.00
C CYS A 180 -4.52 11.64 -8.43
N THR A 181 -3.58 12.58 -8.49
CA THR A 181 -2.16 12.33 -8.21
C THR A 181 -1.64 13.26 -7.11
N LEU A 182 -0.61 12.83 -6.39
CA LEU A 182 0.03 13.65 -5.35
C LEU A 182 1.03 14.67 -5.92
N LYS A 183 1.56 14.45 -7.13
CA LYS A 183 2.58 15.30 -7.75
C LYS A 183 2.26 16.80 -7.78
N PRO A 184 1.01 17.26 -8.01
CA PRO A 184 0.67 18.69 -7.94
C PRO A 184 0.67 19.27 -6.51
N HIS A 185 0.64 18.43 -5.48
CA HIS A 185 0.50 18.83 -4.08
C HIS A 185 1.84 18.92 -3.34
N PHE A 186 2.93 18.42 -3.94
CA PHE A 186 4.26 18.42 -3.34
C PHE A 186 5.32 18.77 -4.40
N PRO A 187 6.40 19.48 -4.03
CA PRO A 187 7.42 19.86 -4.99
C PRO A 187 8.23 18.65 -5.51
N SER A 188 8.36 17.58 -4.72
CA SER A 188 9.05 16.36 -5.12
C SER A 188 8.62 15.17 -4.24
N LYS A 189 8.91 13.94 -4.68
CA LYS A 189 8.75 12.73 -3.85
C LYS A 189 9.55 12.86 -2.56
N GLN A 190 10.77 13.41 -2.63
CA GLN A 190 11.62 13.62 -1.45
C GLN A 190 10.95 14.54 -0.42
N ALA A 191 10.35 15.66 -0.85
CA ALA A 191 9.66 16.56 0.07
C ALA A 191 8.47 15.90 0.78
N LEU A 192 7.73 15.02 0.09
CA LEU A 192 6.70 14.19 0.72
C LEU A 192 7.32 13.22 1.74
N LEU A 193 8.42 12.55 1.40
CA LEU A 193 9.11 11.62 2.32
C LEU A 193 9.65 12.31 3.56
N ASP A 194 10.23 13.52 3.42
CA ASP A 194 10.75 14.31 4.53
C ASP A 194 9.61 14.77 5.46
N THR A 195 8.50 15.24 4.86
CA THR A 195 7.29 15.63 5.60
C THR A 195 6.70 14.44 6.36
N LEU A 196 6.57 13.28 5.69
CA LEU A 196 6.07 12.04 6.30
C LEU A 196 6.98 11.58 7.44
N THR A 197 8.31 11.62 7.25
CA THR A 197 9.29 11.18 8.26
C THR A 197 9.27 12.09 9.49
N THR A 198 9.15 13.40 9.27
CA THR A 198 8.99 14.39 10.36
C THR A 198 7.71 14.09 11.15
N HIS A 199 6.61 13.85 10.45
CA HIS A 199 5.33 13.53 11.09
C HIS A 199 5.35 12.19 11.82
N LEU A 200 5.96 11.15 11.25
CA LEU A 200 6.17 9.87 11.93
C LEU A 200 6.96 10.06 13.23
N SER A 201 8.00 10.90 13.21
CA SER A 201 8.86 11.18 14.37
C SER A 201 8.14 11.95 15.47
N SER A 202 7.10 12.74 15.15
CA SER A 202 6.27 13.42 16.15
C SER A 202 5.24 12.48 16.82
N HIS A 203 4.92 11.35 16.19
CA HIS A 203 3.95 10.37 16.70
C HIS A 203 4.59 9.13 17.32
N PHE A 204 5.80 8.76 16.90
CA PHE A 204 6.46 7.53 17.30
C PHE A 204 7.96 7.75 17.49
N SER A 205 8.54 7.10 18.50
CA SER A 205 10.01 6.98 18.58
C SER A 205 10.51 6.07 17.47
N LEU A 206 11.10 6.65 16.42
CA LEU A 206 11.58 5.92 15.26
C LEU A 206 12.97 5.31 15.53
N ILE A 207 13.12 4.05 15.15
CA ILE A 207 14.39 3.33 15.19
C ILE A 207 14.77 3.00 13.75
N PRO A 208 15.72 3.74 13.14
CA PRO A 208 16.19 3.46 11.79
C PRO A 208 16.64 2.01 11.67
N THR A 209 16.18 1.33 10.62
CA THR A 209 16.44 -0.09 10.39
C THR A 209 16.84 -0.32 8.95
N THR A 210 17.82 -1.19 8.73
CA THR A 210 18.32 -1.53 7.40
C THR A 210 17.55 -2.73 6.82
N LEU A 211 17.52 -2.83 5.49
CA LEU A 211 16.95 -3.99 4.80
C LEU A 211 17.64 -5.29 5.24
N LYS A 212 18.96 -5.28 5.50
CA LYS A 212 19.71 -6.43 5.98
C LYS A 212 19.18 -6.96 7.32
N GLN A 213 18.87 -6.07 8.26
CA GLN A 213 18.29 -6.44 9.56
C GLN A 213 16.88 -7.01 9.38
N ALA A 214 16.05 -6.38 8.55
CA ALA A 214 14.69 -6.84 8.32
C ALA A 214 14.64 -8.21 7.60
N LYS A 215 15.58 -8.48 6.67
CA LYS A 215 15.65 -9.74 5.91
C LYS A 215 15.88 -10.97 6.79
N HIS A 216 16.35 -10.84 8.03
CA HIS A 216 16.42 -11.96 8.98
C HIS A 216 15.05 -12.63 9.18
N HIS A 217 13.95 -11.87 9.18
CA HIS A 217 12.61 -12.42 9.35
C HIS A 217 12.17 -13.33 8.19
N LEU A 218 12.73 -13.15 6.99
CA LEU A 218 12.41 -13.99 5.83
C LEU A 218 12.91 -15.44 5.99
N SER A 219 13.97 -15.65 6.78
CA SER A 219 14.51 -16.99 7.04
C SER A 219 13.80 -17.73 8.15
N LEU A 220 13.02 -17.04 8.98
CA LEU A 220 12.25 -17.66 10.07
C LEU A 220 11.05 -18.43 9.49
N PRO A 221 10.63 -19.57 10.08
CA PRO A 221 9.45 -20.30 9.63
C PRO A 221 8.17 -19.44 9.74
N HIS A 222 7.48 -19.25 8.62
CA HIS A 222 6.19 -18.56 8.56
C HIS A 222 5.42 -18.98 7.30
N ARG A 223 4.10 -18.74 7.30
CA ARG A 223 3.27 -18.90 6.11
C ARG A 223 3.68 -17.88 5.05
N LYS A 224 3.90 -18.33 3.82
CA LYS A 224 4.25 -17.50 2.64
C LYS A 224 3.09 -17.52 1.66
N ALA A 225 2.14 -16.61 1.81
CA ALA A 225 0.95 -16.53 0.96
C ALA A 225 1.16 -15.61 -0.26
N THR A 226 2.14 -14.71 -0.21
CA THR A 226 2.48 -13.83 -1.34
C THR A 226 3.24 -14.59 -2.42
N THR A 227 2.69 -14.63 -3.64
CA THR A 227 3.27 -15.36 -4.77
C THR A 227 3.12 -14.61 -6.09
N THR A 228 3.95 -14.96 -7.06
CA THR A 228 3.68 -14.64 -8.48
C THR A 228 2.61 -15.59 -9.03
N LEU A 229 1.97 -15.20 -10.13
CA LEU A 229 1.06 -16.03 -10.92
C LEU A 229 1.65 -16.32 -12.31
#